data_AF-A0A3R9R1Y2-F1
#
_entry.id   AF-A0A3R9R1Y2-F1
#
_cell.length_a   1.000
_cell.length_b   1.000
_cell.length_c   1.000
_cell.angle_alpha   90.00
_cell.angle_beta   90.00
_cell.angle_gamma   90.00
#
_symmetry.space_group_name_H-M   'P 1'
#
loop_
_entity.id
_entity.type
_entity.pdbx_description
1 polymer ?
#
loop_
_entity_poly.entity_id
_entity_poly.type
_entity_poly.pdbx_seq_one_letter_code
_entity_poly.pdbx_strand_id
1 'polypeptide(L)'
;MSQPENEYIRLVDKFDKSKGLYPVVDGSIYLPFQDKLIPATGNLPASYIIFKDEHGIVYAKNGKTGKIDFFGDDASTVIQNAINALTPNRTWKEKVVIKGEFTLSTSLNLVPYLVLDLSDAKLILGNGVNKHVIVGVPNSTSHVEIIGGIIDGNRDNQTDLANTSGFFFEALTRDPSDTTVYYEDIIFVNTTVQNCKNSGYWLHNIKGLKMVNVDSLYNGDPATGGAPGGPSGSFGFHLQNCFGVDIFGFRSIGNVGAGGGFGGYDAYITNGLIDSDGKQATTGIPMGIDYENQDIEARTVISNVTIKGYRTGIGGIYIGVTFHNIKIYGTGTPDSYGIWSSGKKNSTLFQFLNLIISNVAHGISFDPADKATEGLIIGGKISATDPFSAPGAPAGGIVIKNVVGYSTENFKSTGLGVSIGTSGSYGSATSITSLSGIISYPRVKITWGGTFGTGETVTVKVEAVYRDGTTAYVEKSATAVGSLWLTDDDIMSLITQGKDIVRLNIYGKTNLPSTSVTVTVDAYGKA
;
A
#
# COMPACT_ATOMS: atom_id res chain seq x y z
N MET A 1 42.66 20.36 -7.00
CA MET A 1 41.25 20.52 -7.43
C MET A 1 40.42 19.59 -6.55
N SER A 2 39.90 20.12 -5.46
CA SER A 2 39.03 19.39 -4.54
C SER A 2 37.68 19.13 -5.21
N GLN A 3 37.28 17.87 -5.31
CA GLN A 3 35.93 17.51 -5.77
C GLN A 3 34.89 18.15 -4.83
N PRO A 4 33.76 18.65 -5.35
CA PRO A 4 32.72 19.19 -4.50
C PRO A 4 32.12 18.04 -3.70
N GLU A 5 32.32 18.05 -2.39
CA GLU A 5 31.65 17.16 -1.45
C GLU A 5 30.13 17.33 -1.59
N ASN A 6 29.45 16.20 -1.75
CA ASN A 6 28.02 16.08 -1.98
C ASN A 6 27.18 16.78 -0.89
N GLU A 7 26.59 17.91 -1.25
CA GLU A 7 25.55 18.62 -0.48
C GLU A 7 24.28 17.75 -0.24
N TYR A 8 24.19 16.59 -0.88
CA TYR A 8 23.10 15.61 -0.80
C TYR A 8 23.02 14.86 0.54
N ILE A 9 24.13 14.67 1.25
CA ILE A 9 24.14 13.95 2.54
C ILE A 9 23.57 14.83 3.68
N ARG A 10 23.72 16.16 3.59
CA ARG A 10 23.26 17.09 4.64
C ARG A 10 21.76 17.36 4.68
N LEU A 11 21.02 17.13 3.59
CA LEU A 11 19.56 17.29 3.58
C LEU A 11 18.84 16.08 4.18
N VAL A 12 19.37 14.87 3.97
CA VAL A 12 18.83 13.62 4.56
C VAL A 12 19.01 13.57 6.08
N ASP A 13 20.03 14.23 6.63
CA ASP A 13 20.28 14.30 8.09
C ASP A 13 19.50 15.40 8.82
N LYS A 14 18.83 16.32 8.10
CA LYS A 14 17.87 17.26 8.71
C LYS A 14 16.43 16.73 8.77
N PHE A 15 16.17 15.57 8.17
CA PHE A 15 14.92 14.85 8.39
C PHE A 15 15.01 14.13 9.72
N ASP A 16 14.08 14.45 10.63
CA ASP A 16 13.91 13.72 11.87
C ASP A 16 13.37 12.31 11.56
N LYS A 17 14.30 11.40 11.20
CA LYS A 17 14.06 9.99 10.87
C LYS A 17 13.32 9.24 11.98
N SER A 18 13.19 9.81 13.18
CA SER A 18 12.46 9.23 14.31
C SER A 18 10.95 9.49 14.29
N LYS A 19 10.45 10.38 13.42
CA LYS A 19 9.03 10.80 13.44
C LYS A 19 8.16 10.24 12.33
N GLY A 20 8.71 9.54 11.34
CA GLY A 20 7.93 8.81 10.32
C GLY A 20 6.93 9.64 9.49
N LEU A 21 6.94 10.98 9.61
CA LEU A 21 5.94 11.87 9.01
C LEU A 21 6.61 12.79 7.99
N TYR A 22 6.26 12.63 6.72
CA TYR A 22 6.52 13.64 5.71
C TYR A 22 5.63 14.85 6.01
N PRO A 23 6.17 16.09 6.07
CA PRO A 23 5.34 17.26 6.30
C PRO A 23 4.36 17.43 5.14
N VAL A 24 3.07 17.24 5.43
CA VAL A 24 1.98 17.62 4.53
C VAL A 24 1.82 19.13 4.67
N VAL A 25 2.30 19.89 3.69
CA VAL A 25 2.05 21.33 3.60
C VAL A 25 0.94 21.53 2.56
N ASP A 26 -0.20 22.07 3.00
CA ASP A 26 -1.37 22.40 2.16
C ASP A 26 -2.03 21.22 1.41
N GLY A 27 -1.97 20.00 1.97
CA GLY A 27 -2.58 18.81 1.35
C GLY A 27 -1.79 18.25 0.16
N SER A 28 -0.72 18.93 -0.26
CA SER A 28 0.27 18.45 -1.21
C SER A 28 1.50 17.94 -0.46
N ILE A 29 1.82 16.66 -0.60
CA ILE A 29 3.11 16.14 -0.16
C ILE A 29 4.14 16.70 -1.13
N TYR A 30 5.02 17.60 -0.67
CA TYR A 30 6.14 18.08 -1.49
C TYR A 30 7.08 16.90 -1.72
N LEU A 31 7.15 16.42 -2.96
CA LEU A 31 8.04 15.33 -3.36
C LEU A 31 9.30 15.95 -3.95
N PRO A 32 10.39 16.12 -3.20
CA PRO A 32 11.63 16.75 -3.68
C PRO A 32 12.33 15.95 -4.80
N PHE A 33 11.73 14.84 -5.27
CA PHE A 33 12.34 13.92 -6.21
C PHE A 33 12.03 14.21 -7.68
N GLN A 34 10.94 14.92 -8.03
CA GLN A 34 10.55 15.09 -9.45
C GLN A 34 11.64 15.71 -10.34
N ASP A 35 12.40 16.69 -9.83
CA ASP A 35 13.41 17.41 -10.63
C ASP A 35 14.76 16.69 -10.73
N LYS A 36 14.96 15.56 -10.03
CA LYS A 36 16.18 14.74 -10.09
C LYS A 36 15.96 13.32 -10.62
N LEU A 37 14.74 12.99 -11.05
CA LEU A 37 14.36 11.64 -11.49
C LEU A 37 14.67 11.34 -12.96
N ILE A 38 15.11 12.32 -13.75
CA ILE A 38 15.64 12.04 -15.09
C ILE A 38 17.12 11.64 -14.93
N PRO A 39 17.52 10.44 -15.36
CA PRO A 39 18.93 10.04 -15.29
C PRO A 39 19.80 11.07 -15.99
N ALA A 40 20.86 11.53 -15.32
CA ALA A 40 21.81 12.51 -15.85
C ALA A 40 22.55 12.03 -17.13
N THR A 41 22.28 10.83 -17.60
CA THR A 41 23.02 10.03 -18.60
C THR A 41 22.40 10.03 -20.00
N GLY A 42 21.24 10.67 -20.21
CA GLY A 42 20.63 10.82 -21.53
C GLY A 42 21.62 11.33 -22.60
N ASN A 43 22.61 12.14 -22.19
CA ASN A 43 23.62 12.73 -23.07
C ASN A 43 24.92 11.91 -23.29
N LEU A 44 25.05 10.69 -22.75
CA LEU A 44 26.24 9.88 -23.02
C LEU A 44 26.29 9.45 -24.50
N PRO A 45 27.45 9.58 -25.18
CA PRO A 45 27.61 9.03 -26.53
C PRO A 45 27.50 7.50 -26.48
N ALA A 46 27.00 6.90 -27.56
CA ALA A 46 26.89 5.46 -27.66
C ALA A 46 28.28 4.81 -27.78
N SER A 47 28.55 3.77 -27.00
CA SER A 47 29.67 2.84 -27.24
C SER A 47 29.35 1.96 -28.45
N TYR A 48 28.09 1.51 -28.58
CA TYR A 48 27.60 0.78 -29.76
C TYR A 48 26.19 1.22 -30.16
N ILE A 49 25.92 1.18 -31.47
CA ILE A 49 24.61 1.41 -32.07
C ILE A 49 24.21 0.15 -32.84
N ILE A 50 23.09 -0.46 -32.46
CA ILE A 50 22.52 -1.64 -33.11
C ILE A 50 21.40 -1.22 -34.06
N PHE A 51 21.42 -1.72 -35.29
CA PHE A 51 20.40 -1.45 -36.31
C PHE A 51 20.29 -2.62 -37.31
N LYS A 52 19.23 -2.61 -38.13
CA LYS A 52 19.06 -3.51 -39.27
C LYS A 52 19.25 -2.76 -40.59
N ASP A 53 19.74 -3.46 -41.61
CA ASP A 53 19.65 -2.99 -42.98
C ASP A 53 18.31 -3.35 -43.63
N GLU A 54 18.20 -3.05 -44.94
CA GLU A 54 17.02 -3.37 -45.76
C GLU A 54 16.80 -4.87 -46.00
N HIS A 55 17.82 -5.70 -45.75
CA HIS A 55 17.75 -7.16 -45.88
C HIS A 55 17.47 -7.86 -44.55
N GLY A 56 17.38 -7.09 -43.45
CA GLY A 56 17.13 -7.62 -42.11
C GLY A 56 18.39 -8.09 -41.37
N ILE A 57 19.58 -7.92 -41.95
CA ILE A 57 20.85 -8.23 -41.29
C ILE A 57 21.06 -7.24 -40.15
N VAL A 58 21.42 -7.76 -38.98
CA VAL A 58 21.65 -6.96 -37.78
C VAL A 58 23.11 -6.53 -37.72
N TYR A 59 23.36 -5.27 -37.42
CA TYR A 59 24.69 -4.66 -37.33
C TYR A 59 24.90 -4.02 -35.97
N ALA A 60 26.13 -4.09 -35.46
CA ALA A 60 26.60 -3.30 -34.32
C ALA A 60 27.75 -2.39 -34.77
N LYS A 61 27.46 -1.08 -34.80
CA LYS A 61 28.44 -0.04 -35.12
C LYS A 61 29.07 0.50 -33.85
N ASN A 62 30.39 0.47 -33.77
CA ASN A 62 31.16 1.05 -32.68
C ASN A 62 31.07 2.59 -32.74
N GLY A 63 30.58 3.22 -31.68
CA GLY A 63 30.35 4.66 -31.65
C GLY A 63 31.63 5.49 -31.58
N LYS A 64 32.76 4.90 -31.15
CA LYS A 64 34.07 5.57 -31.13
C LYS A 64 34.77 5.53 -32.50
N THR A 65 34.75 4.38 -33.17
CA THR A 65 35.49 4.19 -34.44
C THR A 65 34.61 4.40 -35.68
N GLY A 66 33.29 4.33 -35.53
CA GLY A 66 32.34 4.34 -36.64
C GLY A 66 32.34 3.07 -37.49
N LYS A 67 33.10 2.03 -37.12
CA LYS A 67 33.17 0.76 -37.86
C LYS A 67 32.09 -0.22 -37.39
N ILE A 68 31.73 -1.16 -38.28
CA ILE A 68 30.92 -2.33 -37.91
C ILE A 68 31.86 -3.35 -37.27
N ASP A 69 31.65 -3.64 -35.99
CA ASP A 69 32.45 -4.64 -35.26
C ASP A 69 31.75 -6.01 -35.24
N PHE A 70 30.41 -6.02 -35.26
CA PHE A 70 29.61 -7.25 -35.26
C PHE A 70 28.45 -7.12 -36.25
N PHE A 71 28.09 -8.23 -36.91
CA PHE A 71 26.88 -8.33 -37.73
C PHE A 71 26.44 -9.79 -37.88
N GLY A 72 25.19 -10.02 -38.25
CA GLY A 72 24.64 -11.36 -38.51
C GLY A 72 23.12 -11.39 -38.56
N ASP A 73 22.57 -12.58 -38.84
CA ASP A 73 21.12 -12.79 -38.93
C ASP A 73 20.44 -12.85 -37.55
N ASP A 74 21.15 -13.37 -36.54
CA ASP A 74 20.63 -13.51 -35.19
C ASP A 74 20.87 -12.24 -34.34
N ALA A 75 19.78 -11.52 -34.08
CA ALA A 75 19.81 -10.29 -33.29
C ALA A 75 20.36 -10.52 -31.87
N SER A 76 20.01 -11.64 -31.23
CA SER A 76 20.48 -11.96 -29.88
C SER A 76 22.00 -12.00 -29.83
N THR A 77 22.63 -12.71 -30.77
CA THR A 77 24.09 -12.80 -30.87
C THR A 77 24.75 -11.45 -31.10
N VAL A 78 24.25 -10.65 -32.05
CA VAL A 78 24.86 -9.35 -32.38
C VAL A 78 24.75 -8.36 -31.21
N ILE A 79 23.58 -8.28 -30.58
CA ILE A 79 23.35 -7.39 -29.42
C ILE A 79 24.23 -7.84 -28.25
N GLN A 80 24.27 -9.15 -27.93
CA GLN A 80 25.08 -9.64 -26.82
C GLN A 80 26.57 -9.42 -27.05
N ASN A 81 27.07 -9.56 -28.28
CA ASN A 81 28.46 -9.27 -28.60
C ASN A 81 28.82 -7.80 -28.36
N ALA A 82 27.93 -6.87 -28.71
CA ALA A 82 28.13 -5.45 -28.43
C ALA A 82 28.16 -5.15 -26.93
N ILE A 83 27.28 -5.78 -26.14
CA ILE A 83 27.25 -5.65 -24.68
C ILE A 83 28.54 -6.22 -24.05
N ASN A 84 29.00 -7.37 -24.54
CA ASN A 84 30.21 -8.03 -24.04
C ASN A 84 31.49 -7.28 -24.43
N ALA A 85 31.46 -6.49 -25.50
CA ALA A 85 32.60 -5.72 -26.00
C ALA A 85 32.80 -4.37 -25.28
N LEU A 86 31.92 -4.02 -24.34
CA LEU A 86 32.11 -2.86 -23.47
C LEU A 86 33.34 -3.05 -22.56
N THR A 87 33.96 -1.95 -22.12
CA THR A 87 35.23 -2.02 -21.37
C THR A 87 35.10 -2.91 -20.12
N PRO A 88 35.91 -3.98 -19.97
CA PRO A 88 35.89 -4.82 -18.77
C PRO A 88 36.27 -4.04 -17.51
N ASN A 89 35.71 -4.43 -16.35
CA ASN A 89 36.01 -3.83 -15.03
C ASN A 89 35.82 -2.30 -14.95
N ARG A 90 34.97 -1.74 -15.80
CA ARG A 90 34.65 -0.30 -15.77
C ARG A 90 33.92 0.10 -14.49
N THR A 91 34.13 1.34 -14.08
CA THR A 91 33.41 2.01 -12.97
C THR A 91 32.62 3.23 -13.45
N TRP A 92 32.53 3.42 -14.77
CA TRP A 92 31.74 4.43 -15.44
C TRP A 92 30.74 3.78 -16.38
N LYS A 93 29.65 4.50 -16.65
CA LYS A 93 28.57 4.04 -17.54
C LYS A 93 28.99 4.07 -19.00
N GLU A 94 28.68 2.99 -19.72
CA GLU A 94 28.79 2.90 -21.18
C GLU A 94 27.43 2.59 -21.80
N LYS A 95 27.15 3.19 -22.96
CA LYS A 95 25.82 3.15 -23.57
C LYS A 95 25.77 2.24 -24.80
N VAL A 96 24.79 1.35 -24.84
CA VAL A 96 24.41 0.59 -26.05
C VAL A 96 23.03 1.09 -26.48
N VAL A 97 22.94 1.59 -27.72
CA VAL A 97 21.70 2.08 -28.31
C VAL A 97 21.18 1.03 -29.29
N ILE A 98 19.92 0.63 -29.15
CA ILE A 98 19.26 -0.30 -30.06
C ILE A 98 18.18 0.45 -30.84
N LYS A 99 18.11 0.25 -32.16
CA LYS A 99 17.15 0.91 -33.05
C LYS A 99 16.44 -0.08 -33.95
N GLY A 100 15.11 -0.10 -33.88
CA GLY A 100 14.24 -0.96 -34.68
C GLY A 100 13.64 -2.13 -33.90
N GLU A 101 12.99 -3.03 -34.63
CA GLU A 101 12.34 -4.23 -34.07
C GLU A 101 13.22 -5.48 -34.26
N PHE A 102 13.44 -6.23 -33.18
CA PHE A 102 14.30 -7.41 -33.16
C PHE A 102 13.59 -8.60 -32.54
N THR A 103 13.65 -9.76 -33.22
CA THR A 103 13.26 -11.04 -32.65
C THR A 103 14.49 -11.68 -32.02
N LEU A 104 14.39 -12.05 -30.75
CA LEU A 104 15.47 -12.65 -29.97
C LEU A 104 15.34 -14.17 -29.95
N SER A 105 16.40 -14.87 -30.31
CA SER A 105 16.51 -16.34 -30.22
C SER A 105 16.88 -16.82 -28.81
N THR A 106 17.38 -15.93 -27.95
CA THR A 106 17.73 -16.19 -26.55
C THR A 106 17.73 -14.89 -25.73
N SER A 107 17.79 -15.01 -24.39
CA SER A 107 17.93 -13.90 -23.44
C SER A 107 19.15 -13.04 -23.69
N LEU A 108 19.06 -11.77 -23.34
CA LEU A 108 20.20 -10.85 -23.24
C LEU A 108 20.66 -10.75 -21.78
N ASN A 109 21.96 -10.96 -21.55
CA ASN A 109 22.59 -10.84 -20.25
C ASN A 109 23.18 -9.44 -20.08
N LEU A 110 22.75 -8.76 -19.01
CA LEU A 110 23.27 -7.45 -18.64
C LEU A 110 24.63 -7.57 -17.94
N VAL A 111 25.40 -6.48 -18.00
CA VAL A 111 26.72 -6.32 -17.40
C VAL A 111 26.75 -5.02 -16.59
N PRO A 112 27.69 -4.83 -15.64
CA PRO A 112 27.69 -3.66 -14.76
C PRO A 112 27.91 -2.35 -15.53
N TYR A 113 27.42 -1.24 -14.98
CA TYR A 113 27.56 0.11 -15.56
C TYR A 113 27.11 0.18 -17.02
N LEU A 114 26.05 -0.54 -17.38
CA LEU A 114 25.44 -0.50 -18.71
C LEU A 114 24.32 0.55 -18.72
N VAL A 115 24.29 1.37 -19.76
CA VAL A 115 23.09 2.11 -20.17
C VAL A 115 22.56 1.44 -21.43
N LEU A 116 21.45 0.72 -21.31
CA LEU A 116 20.77 0.10 -22.43
C LEU A 116 19.64 1.02 -22.90
N ASP A 117 19.88 1.72 -23.99
CA ASP A 117 18.94 2.67 -24.57
C ASP A 117 18.12 1.95 -25.66
N LEU A 118 16.86 1.71 -25.31
CA LEU A 118 15.84 1.06 -26.12
C LEU A 118 14.78 2.04 -26.61
N SER A 119 15.01 3.36 -26.51
CA SER A 119 13.99 4.37 -26.81
C SER A 119 13.38 4.25 -28.20
N ASP A 120 14.16 3.77 -29.18
CA ASP A 120 13.75 3.50 -30.56
C ASP A 120 13.64 1.99 -30.86
N ALA A 121 13.51 1.13 -29.85
CA ALA A 121 13.58 -0.32 -29.98
C ALA A 121 12.33 -1.06 -29.51
N LYS A 122 12.07 -2.19 -30.17
CA LYS A 122 11.17 -3.23 -29.69
C LYS A 122 11.87 -4.59 -29.75
N LEU A 123 11.95 -5.26 -28.62
CA LEU A 123 12.55 -6.58 -28.49
C LEU A 123 11.44 -7.61 -28.31
N ILE A 124 11.38 -8.61 -29.18
CA ILE A 124 10.35 -9.65 -29.18
C ILE A 124 11.02 -10.99 -28.94
N LEU A 125 10.56 -11.77 -27.97
CA LEU A 125 11.05 -13.13 -27.80
C LEU A 125 10.58 -14.04 -28.95
N GLY A 126 11.47 -14.82 -29.55
CA GLY A 126 11.12 -15.78 -30.60
C GLY A 126 10.16 -16.88 -30.13
N ASN A 127 9.47 -17.52 -31.08
CA ASN A 127 8.52 -18.60 -30.77
C ASN A 127 9.22 -19.79 -30.12
N GLY A 128 8.64 -20.33 -29.05
CA GLY A 128 9.15 -21.51 -28.35
C GLY A 128 10.52 -21.34 -27.68
N VAL A 129 11.02 -20.09 -27.57
CA VAL A 129 12.31 -19.82 -26.92
C VAL A 129 12.25 -20.14 -25.43
N ASN A 130 11.12 -19.88 -24.77
CA ASN A 130 10.87 -20.24 -23.37
C ASN A 130 11.94 -19.72 -22.41
N LYS A 131 12.38 -18.47 -22.62
CA LYS A 131 13.37 -17.78 -21.79
C LYS A 131 12.92 -16.37 -21.45
N HIS A 132 13.54 -15.77 -20.43
CA HIS A 132 13.32 -14.36 -20.11
C HIS A 132 13.91 -13.50 -21.22
N VAL A 133 13.38 -12.29 -21.46
CA VAL A 133 13.88 -11.44 -22.54
C VAL A 133 15.22 -10.82 -22.16
N ILE A 134 15.29 -10.19 -20.98
CA ILE A 134 16.50 -9.56 -20.44
C ILE A 134 16.75 -10.08 -19.02
N VAL A 135 17.99 -10.48 -18.76
CA VAL A 135 18.42 -11.11 -17.51
C VAL A 135 19.55 -10.32 -16.86
N GLY A 136 19.37 -10.01 -15.57
CA GLY A 136 20.47 -9.62 -14.70
C GLY A 136 21.24 -10.86 -14.26
N VAL A 137 22.55 -10.91 -14.52
CA VAL A 137 23.41 -11.99 -14.03
C VAL A 137 23.76 -11.71 -12.56
N PRO A 138 23.44 -12.62 -11.61
CA PRO A 138 23.73 -12.42 -10.19
C PRO A 138 25.20 -12.08 -9.93
N ASN A 139 25.46 -11.15 -9.00
CA ASN A 139 26.81 -10.66 -8.64
C ASN A 139 27.59 -10.00 -9.79
N SER A 140 27.00 -9.90 -10.98
CA SER A 140 27.64 -9.39 -12.19
C SER A 140 26.80 -8.31 -12.87
N THR A 141 25.79 -7.78 -12.18
CA THR A 141 24.91 -6.74 -12.71
C THR A 141 24.65 -5.67 -11.65
N SER A 142 25.21 -4.49 -11.84
CA SER A 142 25.01 -3.32 -10.97
C SER A 142 25.15 -2.01 -11.74
N HIS A 143 24.58 -0.94 -11.22
CA HIS A 143 24.57 0.41 -11.81
C HIS A 143 24.06 0.44 -13.25
N VAL A 144 23.01 -0.32 -13.53
CA VAL A 144 22.42 -0.47 -14.87
C VAL A 144 21.24 0.48 -15.04
N GLU A 145 21.17 1.13 -16.20
CA GLU A 145 20.01 1.91 -16.63
C GLU A 145 19.42 1.31 -17.89
N ILE A 146 18.10 1.14 -17.90
CA ILE A 146 17.34 0.68 -19.06
C ILE A 146 16.34 1.77 -19.40
N ILE A 147 16.48 2.35 -20.59
CA ILE A 147 15.77 3.55 -21.02
C ILE A 147 14.91 3.23 -22.23
N GLY A 148 13.61 3.49 -22.13
CA GLY A 148 12.69 3.41 -23.25
C GLY A 148 12.32 1.99 -23.69
N GLY A 149 11.65 1.92 -24.83
CA GLY A 149 11.45 0.69 -25.58
C GLY A 149 10.32 -0.22 -25.12
N ILE A 150 10.02 -1.18 -25.97
CA ILE A 150 9.00 -2.21 -25.75
C ILE A 150 9.69 -3.57 -25.65
N ILE A 151 9.45 -4.25 -24.53
CA ILE A 151 9.85 -5.64 -24.30
C ILE A 151 8.61 -6.50 -24.45
N ASP A 152 8.58 -7.34 -25.49
CA ASP A 152 7.47 -8.24 -25.78
C ASP A 152 7.89 -9.70 -25.52
N GLY A 153 7.29 -10.30 -24.50
CA GLY A 153 7.57 -11.69 -24.14
C GLY A 153 6.94 -12.73 -25.08
N ASN A 154 6.14 -12.30 -26.07
CA ASN A 154 5.49 -13.14 -27.06
C ASN A 154 4.71 -14.32 -26.43
N ARG A 155 3.94 -14.02 -25.37
CA ARG A 155 3.28 -14.97 -24.45
C ARG A 155 2.64 -16.13 -25.17
N ASP A 156 1.81 -15.81 -26.16
CA ASP A 156 0.94 -16.79 -26.81
C ASP A 156 1.74 -17.85 -27.58
N ASN A 157 3.02 -17.57 -27.88
CA ASN A 157 3.95 -18.49 -28.54
C ASN A 157 5.01 -19.06 -27.57
N GLN A 158 4.85 -18.86 -26.27
CA GLN A 158 5.67 -19.52 -25.25
C GLN A 158 4.88 -20.64 -24.58
N THR A 159 5.58 -21.70 -24.19
CA THR A 159 5.01 -22.83 -23.45
C THR A 159 5.35 -22.78 -21.97
N ASP A 160 6.53 -22.27 -21.61
CA ASP A 160 7.03 -22.21 -20.23
C ASP A 160 6.48 -21.00 -19.45
N LEU A 161 5.87 -21.28 -18.30
CA LEU A 161 5.28 -20.29 -17.39
C LEU A 161 6.26 -19.67 -16.42
N ALA A 162 7.36 -20.37 -16.08
CA ALA A 162 8.31 -19.91 -15.08
C ALA A 162 9.38 -19.00 -15.71
N ASN A 163 9.81 -19.35 -16.92
CA ASN A 163 11.02 -18.78 -17.50
C ASN A 163 10.75 -17.69 -18.55
N THR A 164 9.65 -16.93 -18.48
CA THR A 164 9.20 -16.07 -19.60
C THR A 164 8.77 -14.68 -19.13
N SER A 165 9.67 -14.04 -18.39
CA SER A 165 9.52 -12.65 -17.93
C SER A 165 10.19 -11.66 -18.88
N GLY A 166 9.75 -10.41 -18.88
CA GLY A 166 10.40 -9.35 -19.67
C GLY A 166 11.77 -9.02 -19.09
N PHE A 167 11.78 -8.54 -17.85
CA PHE A 167 12.99 -8.35 -17.06
C PHE A 167 13.05 -9.38 -15.93
N PHE A 168 14.20 -10.02 -15.78
CA PHE A 168 14.41 -11.05 -14.77
C PHE A 168 15.72 -10.83 -14.02
N PHE A 169 15.62 -10.50 -12.75
CA PHE A 169 16.70 -10.35 -11.79
C PHE A 169 16.35 -11.24 -10.61
N GLU A 170 16.88 -12.45 -10.57
CA GLU A 170 16.68 -13.35 -9.44
C GLU A 170 18.04 -13.91 -9.03
N ALA A 171 18.33 -13.93 -7.73
CA ALA A 171 19.37 -14.77 -7.19
C ALA A 171 18.68 -15.94 -6.51
N LEU A 172 19.17 -17.16 -6.78
CA LEU A 172 18.48 -18.41 -6.45
C LEU A 172 18.29 -18.66 -4.93
N THR A 173 18.83 -17.82 -4.06
CA THR A 173 18.58 -17.92 -2.62
C THR A 173 17.21 -17.32 -2.32
N ARG A 174 16.21 -18.20 -2.22
CA ARG A 174 14.86 -17.88 -1.71
C ARG A 174 14.80 -17.71 -0.18
N ASP A 175 15.95 -17.63 0.48
CA ASP A 175 15.99 -17.46 1.92
C ASP A 175 15.70 -15.98 2.24
N PRO A 176 14.55 -15.64 2.84
CA PRO A 176 14.21 -14.25 3.17
C PRO A 176 15.13 -13.68 4.27
N SER A 177 15.91 -14.50 4.95
CA SER A 177 16.98 -14.06 5.85
C SER A 177 18.29 -13.72 5.12
N ASP A 178 18.41 -14.10 3.85
CA ASP A 178 19.54 -13.75 3.01
C ASP A 178 19.44 -12.28 2.59
N THR A 179 20.12 -11.44 3.37
CA THR A 179 20.27 -10.01 3.09
C THR A 179 21.34 -9.72 2.02
N THR A 180 21.87 -10.75 1.34
CA THR A 180 22.85 -10.57 0.28
C THR A 180 22.24 -9.76 -0.86
N VAL A 181 22.80 -8.58 -1.08
CA VAL A 181 22.47 -7.73 -2.21
C VAL A 181 23.17 -8.28 -3.44
N TYR A 182 22.40 -8.80 -4.40
CA TYR A 182 22.95 -9.34 -5.65
C TYR A 182 22.99 -8.31 -6.78
N TYR A 183 22.16 -7.28 -6.67
CA TYR A 183 22.02 -6.21 -7.66
C TYR A 183 21.97 -4.85 -6.95
N GLU A 184 22.65 -3.85 -7.50
CA GLU A 184 22.68 -2.50 -6.94
C GLU A 184 22.42 -1.46 -8.03
N ASP A 185 21.67 -0.40 -7.70
CA ASP A 185 21.39 0.75 -8.56
C ASP A 185 20.84 0.38 -9.94
N ILE A 186 19.74 -0.37 -9.96
CA ILE A 186 19.04 -0.74 -11.18
C ILE A 186 17.93 0.28 -11.46
N ILE A 187 17.96 0.88 -12.64
CA ILE A 187 17.05 1.98 -13.01
C ILE A 187 16.30 1.62 -14.31
N PHE A 188 14.98 1.71 -14.27
CA PHE A 188 14.09 1.60 -15.43
C PHE A 188 13.42 2.94 -15.69
N VAL A 189 13.48 3.45 -16.93
CA VAL A 189 12.86 4.72 -17.30
C VAL A 189 12.10 4.59 -18.61
N ASN A 190 10.82 4.96 -18.63
CA ASN A 190 9.96 4.95 -19.83
C ASN A 190 9.92 3.58 -20.54
N THR A 191 10.01 2.48 -19.78
CA THR A 191 10.01 1.12 -20.34
C THR A 191 8.59 0.56 -20.38
N THR A 192 8.25 -0.17 -21.45
CA THR A 192 7.02 -0.96 -21.52
C THR A 192 7.36 -2.44 -21.64
N VAL A 193 6.79 -3.26 -20.77
CA VAL A 193 6.87 -4.72 -20.85
C VAL A 193 5.49 -5.30 -21.08
N GLN A 194 5.35 -6.14 -22.09
CA GLN A 194 4.07 -6.72 -22.46
C GLN A 194 4.14 -8.17 -22.88
N ASN A 195 2.99 -8.84 -22.82
CA ASN A 195 2.80 -10.20 -23.33
C ASN A 195 3.89 -11.16 -22.83
N CYS A 196 4.34 -11.03 -21.59
CA CYS A 196 5.18 -12.03 -20.95
C CYS A 196 4.30 -13.15 -20.41
N LYS A 197 4.76 -14.41 -20.49
CA LYS A 197 3.97 -15.54 -20.02
C LYS A 197 4.08 -15.74 -18.51
N ASN A 198 5.22 -15.35 -17.91
CA ASN A 198 5.37 -15.19 -16.46
C ASN A 198 4.97 -13.76 -16.03
N SER A 199 5.95 -12.85 -15.98
CA SER A 199 5.81 -11.52 -15.37
C SER A 199 6.43 -10.43 -16.22
N GLY A 200 5.95 -9.19 -16.09
CA GLY A 200 6.58 -8.06 -16.75
C GLY A 200 7.97 -7.79 -16.17
N TYR A 201 7.98 -7.41 -14.89
CA TYR A 201 9.19 -7.15 -14.12
C TYR A 201 9.30 -8.15 -12.98
N TRP A 202 10.31 -9.03 -13.01
CA TRP A 202 10.63 -9.96 -11.93
C TRP A 202 11.96 -9.56 -11.32
N LEU A 203 11.94 -8.84 -10.20
CA LEU A 203 13.10 -8.16 -9.64
C LEU A 203 13.29 -8.54 -8.18
N HIS A 204 14.35 -9.28 -7.87
CA HIS A 204 14.63 -9.76 -6.53
C HIS A 204 16.00 -9.28 -6.04
N ASN A 205 16.17 -9.07 -4.73
CA ASN A 205 17.46 -8.78 -4.10
C ASN A 205 18.20 -7.56 -4.70
N ILE A 206 17.44 -6.49 -4.98
CA ILE A 206 17.96 -5.25 -5.57
C ILE A 206 18.02 -4.14 -4.52
N LYS A 207 19.19 -3.54 -4.33
CA LYS A 207 19.35 -2.30 -3.54
C LYS A 207 19.37 -1.08 -4.48
N GLY A 208 18.60 -0.04 -4.15
CA GLY A 208 18.52 1.17 -4.95
C GLY A 208 17.75 0.99 -6.26
N LEU A 209 16.63 0.25 -6.23
CA LEU A 209 15.78 0.07 -7.41
C LEU A 209 15.00 1.34 -7.71
N LYS A 210 15.06 1.82 -8.95
CA LYS A 210 14.26 2.97 -9.39
C LYS A 210 13.49 2.65 -10.66
N MET A 211 12.21 3.01 -10.69
CA MET A 211 11.33 2.82 -11.83
C MET A 211 10.56 4.10 -12.08
N VAL A 212 10.69 4.67 -13.28
CA VAL A 212 10.06 5.94 -13.66
C VAL A 212 9.28 5.74 -14.95
N ASN A 213 7.97 6.01 -14.93
CA ASN A 213 7.07 5.87 -16.10
C ASN A 213 7.15 4.47 -16.72
N VAL A 214 6.97 3.44 -15.90
CA VAL A 214 7.09 2.04 -16.32
C VAL A 214 5.72 1.39 -16.53
N ASP A 215 5.60 0.62 -17.60
CA ASP A 215 4.35 -0.03 -17.96
C ASP A 215 4.52 -1.55 -18.00
N SER A 216 3.58 -2.26 -17.39
CA SER A 216 3.47 -3.71 -17.43
C SER A 216 2.08 -4.08 -17.94
N LEU A 217 2.00 -4.58 -19.16
CA LEU A 217 0.76 -4.72 -19.91
C LEU A 217 0.51 -6.18 -20.31
N TYR A 218 -0.62 -6.74 -19.87
CA TYR A 218 -1.11 -8.04 -20.30
C TYR A 218 -0.12 -9.18 -20.11
N ASN A 219 0.67 -9.12 -19.04
CA ASN A 219 1.58 -10.18 -18.64
C ASN A 219 0.82 -11.25 -17.86
N GLY A 220 1.29 -12.48 -18.03
CA GLY A 220 0.73 -13.66 -17.44
C GLY A 220 -0.15 -14.49 -18.34
N ASP A 221 -0.17 -15.79 -18.04
CA ASP A 221 -1.06 -16.75 -18.66
C ASP A 221 -2.41 -16.82 -17.91
N PRO A 222 -3.51 -16.38 -18.55
CA PRO A 222 -4.83 -16.42 -17.92
C PRO A 222 -5.31 -17.86 -17.64
N ALA A 223 -4.75 -18.87 -18.30
CA ALA A 223 -5.18 -20.26 -18.16
C ALA A 223 -4.75 -20.90 -16.84
N THR A 224 -3.76 -20.35 -16.15
CA THR A 224 -3.18 -21.04 -14.99
C THR A 224 -4.02 -20.93 -13.73
N GLY A 225 -4.97 -19.99 -13.66
CA GLY A 225 -5.94 -19.84 -12.54
C GLY A 225 -5.30 -19.93 -11.15
N GLY A 226 -4.00 -19.66 -11.06
CA GLY A 226 -3.16 -20.12 -9.96
C GLY A 226 -3.57 -19.38 -8.71
N ALA A 227 -3.87 -20.14 -7.66
CA ALA A 227 -4.15 -19.55 -6.37
C ALA A 227 -2.97 -18.63 -5.98
N PRO A 228 -3.25 -17.37 -5.60
CA PRO A 228 -2.24 -16.43 -5.12
C PRO A 228 -1.43 -17.06 -3.97
N GLY A 229 -0.14 -17.27 -4.20
CA GLY A 229 0.78 -17.94 -3.26
C GLY A 229 1.65 -19.03 -3.88
N GLY A 230 1.33 -19.50 -5.09
CA GLY A 230 2.24 -20.35 -5.86
C GLY A 230 3.41 -19.55 -6.46
N PRO A 231 4.64 -20.08 -6.49
CA PRO A 231 5.81 -19.45 -7.12
C PRO A 231 5.68 -19.26 -8.65
N SER A 232 4.56 -19.71 -9.24
CA SER A 232 4.23 -19.60 -10.66
C SER A 232 3.15 -18.54 -10.95
N GLY A 233 2.93 -17.62 -10.01
CA GLY A 233 2.04 -16.48 -10.24
C GLY A 233 2.57 -15.57 -11.34
N SER A 234 1.69 -15.15 -12.23
CA SER A 234 2.03 -14.20 -13.28
C SER A 234 1.82 -12.77 -12.80
N PHE A 235 2.84 -11.92 -12.84
CA PHE A 235 2.77 -10.60 -12.22
C PHE A 235 3.07 -9.44 -13.17
N GLY A 236 2.40 -8.31 -12.96
CA GLY A 236 2.80 -7.08 -13.64
C GLY A 236 4.21 -6.66 -13.22
N PHE A 237 4.37 -6.45 -11.92
CA PHE A 237 5.63 -6.21 -11.23
C PHE A 237 5.75 -7.28 -10.15
N HIS A 238 6.94 -7.80 -9.86
CA HIS A 238 7.21 -8.73 -8.78
C HIS A 238 8.55 -8.33 -8.15
N LEU A 239 8.55 -7.97 -6.87
CA LEU A 239 9.61 -7.21 -6.22
C LEU A 239 9.96 -7.82 -4.86
N GLN A 240 10.80 -8.85 -4.82
CA GLN A 240 11.12 -9.54 -3.57
C GLN A 240 12.48 -9.09 -3.01
N ASN A 241 12.57 -8.82 -1.70
CA ASN A 241 13.82 -8.41 -1.04
C ASN A 241 14.53 -7.22 -1.73
N CYS A 242 13.76 -6.25 -2.23
CA CYS A 242 14.33 -5.02 -2.76
C CYS A 242 14.49 -3.98 -1.64
N PHE A 243 15.49 -3.10 -1.70
CA PHE A 243 15.75 -2.09 -0.66
C PHE A 243 15.89 -0.72 -1.30
N GLY A 244 15.27 0.31 -0.73
CA GLY A 244 15.30 1.66 -1.29
C GLY A 244 14.67 1.69 -2.67
N VAL A 245 13.39 1.30 -2.73
CA VAL A 245 12.63 1.15 -3.97
C VAL A 245 11.86 2.42 -4.27
N ASP A 246 12.18 3.12 -5.36
CA ASP A 246 11.43 4.28 -5.81
C ASP A 246 10.66 3.94 -7.10
N ILE A 247 9.33 3.98 -7.06
CA ILE A 247 8.47 3.75 -8.24
C ILE A 247 7.57 4.97 -8.44
N PHE A 248 7.80 5.67 -9.54
CA PHE A 248 7.08 6.89 -9.89
C PHE A 248 6.44 6.76 -11.26
N GLY A 249 5.11 6.91 -11.34
CA GLY A 249 4.41 6.82 -12.62
C GLY A 249 4.47 5.40 -13.16
N PHE A 250 3.47 4.58 -12.84
CA PHE A 250 3.46 3.21 -13.37
C PHE A 250 2.07 2.79 -13.82
N ARG A 251 2.01 1.87 -14.79
CA ARG A 251 0.77 1.21 -15.18
C ARG A 251 0.93 -0.30 -15.11
N SER A 252 0.01 -0.97 -14.44
CA SER A 252 -0.14 -2.43 -14.44
C SER A 252 -1.52 -2.73 -15.01
N ILE A 253 -1.60 -3.11 -16.29
CA ILE A 253 -2.89 -3.25 -16.99
C ILE A 253 -3.08 -4.67 -17.50
N GLY A 254 -4.19 -5.31 -17.16
CA GLY A 254 -4.60 -6.60 -17.70
C GLY A 254 -3.68 -7.76 -17.34
N ASN A 255 -2.86 -7.61 -16.30
CA ASN A 255 -2.00 -8.66 -15.78
C ASN A 255 -2.83 -9.68 -14.99
N VAL A 256 -2.52 -10.98 -15.14
CA VAL A 256 -3.32 -12.07 -14.54
C VAL A 256 -3.20 -12.09 -13.01
N GLY A 257 -2.04 -11.75 -12.46
CA GLY A 257 -1.89 -11.26 -11.10
C GLY A 257 -1.43 -9.81 -11.16
N ALA A 258 -2.19 -8.87 -10.59
CA ALA A 258 -1.62 -7.54 -10.33
C ALA A 258 -0.67 -7.58 -9.11
N GLY A 259 -0.35 -8.79 -8.64
CA GLY A 259 0.43 -9.08 -7.46
C GLY A 259 1.91 -8.77 -7.52
N GLY A 260 2.29 -7.50 -7.55
CA GLY A 260 3.63 -7.17 -7.05
C GLY A 260 3.69 -7.54 -5.59
N GLY A 261 4.23 -8.72 -5.28
CA GLY A 261 4.86 -8.94 -3.99
C GLY A 261 5.90 -7.83 -3.88
N PHE A 262 5.56 -6.70 -3.28
CA PHE A 262 6.51 -5.66 -2.93
C PHE A 262 7.08 -6.06 -1.58
N GLY A 263 7.93 -7.10 -1.56
CA GLY A 263 8.82 -7.42 -0.45
C GLY A 263 9.97 -6.41 -0.35
N GLY A 264 9.68 -5.15 -0.67
CA GLY A 264 10.61 -4.06 -0.69
C GLY A 264 10.63 -3.35 0.66
N TYR A 265 11.82 -3.19 1.23
CA TYR A 265 12.03 -2.35 2.40
C TYR A 265 12.28 -0.91 1.95
N ASP A 266 11.73 0.05 2.69
CA ASP A 266 11.84 1.49 2.39
C ASP A 266 11.41 1.83 0.96
N ALA A 267 10.19 1.45 0.59
CA ALA A 267 9.67 1.70 -0.74
C ALA A 267 8.83 2.99 -0.81
N TYR A 268 8.98 3.74 -1.89
CA TYR A 268 8.16 4.90 -2.23
C TYR A 268 7.47 4.65 -3.57
N ILE A 269 6.16 4.41 -3.53
CA ILE A 269 5.36 4.04 -4.71
C ILE A 269 4.31 5.12 -4.96
N THR A 270 4.34 5.78 -6.12
CA THR A 270 3.41 6.89 -6.38
C THR A 270 2.95 7.04 -7.83
N ASN A 271 1.81 7.71 -8.01
CA ASN A 271 1.24 8.09 -9.29
C ASN A 271 0.99 6.89 -10.22
N GLY A 272 0.48 5.81 -9.64
CA GLY A 272 0.25 4.54 -10.32
C GLY A 272 -1.18 4.32 -10.79
N LEU A 273 -1.33 3.49 -11.82
CA LEU A 273 -2.59 2.88 -12.20
C LEU A 273 -2.44 1.35 -12.22
N ILE A 274 -3.35 0.67 -11.54
CA ILE A 274 -3.52 -0.78 -11.61
C ILE A 274 -4.93 -1.04 -12.09
N ASP A 275 -5.03 -1.71 -13.22
CA ASP A 275 -6.30 -1.99 -13.85
C ASP A 275 -6.32 -3.43 -14.36
N SER A 276 -7.33 -4.18 -13.96
CA SER A 276 -7.61 -5.49 -14.54
C SER A 276 -7.94 -5.46 -16.03
N ASP A 277 -8.35 -4.30 -16.57
CA ASP A 277 -8.94 -4.16 -17.90
C ASP A 277 -10.13 -5.11 -18.12
N GLY A 278 -10.90 -5.36 -17.06
CA GLY A 278 -12.03 -6.29 -17.05
C GLY A 278 -11.66 -7.77 -17.11
N LYS A 279 -10.35 -8.10 -17.20
CA LYS A 279 -9.83 -9.47 -17.17
C LYS A 279 -9.70 -9.97 -15.73
N GLN A 280 -9.46 -11.27 -15.54
CA GLN A 280 -9.24 -11.85 -14.20
C GLN A 280 -7.90 -11.38 -13.63
N ALA A 281 -7.85 -10.17 -13.06
CA ALA A 281 -6.74 -9.77 -12.22
C ALA A 281 -6.93 -10.41 -10.84
N THR A 282 -5.92 -11.19 -10.41
CA THR A 282 -6.02 -12.06 -9.22
C THR A 282 -5.40 -11.53 -7.93
N THR A 283 -4.58 -10.47 -7.99
CA THR A 283 -3.93 -9.79 -6.81
C THR A 283 -3.86 -8.27 -6.99
N GLY A 284 -4.23 -7.43 -6.00
CA GLY A 284 -4.12 -5.95 -6.03
C GLY A 284 -2.65 -5.47 -5.98
N ILE A 285 -2.27 -4.54 -5.09
CA ILE A 285 -0.87 -4.34 -4.68
C ILE A 285 -0.61 -5.19 -3.43
N PRO A 286 -0.15 -6.45 -3.55
CA PRO A 286 0.31 -7.23 -2.41
C PRO A 286 1.67 -6.70 -1.96
N MET A 287 1.64 -5.62 -1.20
CA MET A 287 2.74 -5.25 -0.33
C MET A 287 2.85 -6.25 0.81
N GLY A 288 3.36 -7.44 0.49
CA GLY A 288 3.81 -8.39 1.48
C GLY A 288 5.23 -8.04 1.88
N ILE A 289 5.42 -7.41 3.04
CA ILE A 289 6.66 -7.64 3.79
C ILE A 289 6.64 -9.14 4.05
N ASP A 290 7.58 -9.87 3.46
CA ASP A 290 7.56 -11.33 3.37
C ASP A 290 7.07 -11.95 4.70
N TYR A 291 6.14 -12.90 4.62
CA TYR A 291 5.33 -13.37 5.76
C TYR A 291 6.19 -13.86 6.93
N GLU A 292 7.45 -14.20 6.68
CA GLU A 292 8.33 -14.93 7.58
C GLU A 292 9.25 -14.05 8.45
N ASN A 293 9.55 -12.80 8.07
CA ASN A 293 10.38 -11.90 8.89
C ASN A 293 9.53 -10.85 9.63
N GLN A 294 9.12 -11.17 10.87
CA GLN A 294 8.09 -10.43 11.62
C GLN A 294 8.54 -9.11 12.27
N ASP A 295 9.82 -8.73 12.21
CA ASP A 295 10.37 -7.63 13.04
C ASP A 295 11.04 -6.48 12.28
N ILE A 296 10.93 -6.42 10.93
CA ILE A 296 11.52 -5.31 10.17
C ILE A 296 10.47 -4.22 9.97
N GLU A 297 10.71 -3.04 10.57
CA GLU A 297 9.94 -1.82 10.33
C GLU A 297 10.11 -1.36 8.86
N ALA A 298 9.29 -1.88 7.94
CA ALA A 298 9.29 -1.38 6.57
C ALA A 298 8.66 0.01 6.53
N ARG A 299 9.40 1.02 6.04
CA ARG A 299 8.92 2.40 5.92
C ARG A 299 8.36 2.68 4.54
N THR A 300 7.42 1.85 4.11
CA THR A 300 6.86 2.00 2.78
C THR A 300 5.74 3.05 2.75
N VAL A 301 5.75 3.88 1.71
CA VAL A 301 4.70 4.86 1.42
C VAL A 301 4.13 4.60 0.04
N ILE A 302 2.80 4.47 -0.03
CA ILE A 302 2.07 4.44 -1.30
C ILE A 302 1.20 5.68 -1.40
N SER A 303 1.28 6.40 -2.51
CA SER A 303 0.49 7.62 -2.70
C SER A 303 -0.06 7.79 -4.12
N ASN A 304 -1.22 8.43 -4.27
CA ASN A 304 -1.80 8.77 -5.57
C ASN A 304 -1.95 7.56 -6.52
N VAL A 305 -2.23 6.37 -6.00
CA VAL A 305 -2.41 5.16 -6.81
C VAL A 305 -3.90 4.89 -7.01
N THR A 306 -4.28 4.57 -8.25
CA THR A 306 -5.63 4.14 -8.61
C THR A 306 -5.65 2.64 -8.91
N ILE A 307 -6.59 1.91 -8.33
CA ILE A 307 -6.79 0.46 -8.49
C ILE A 307 -8.22 0.21 -8.99
N LYS A 308 -8.39 -0.57 -10.07
CA LYS A 308 -9.68 -0.80 -10.75
C LYS A 308 -9.95 -2.25 -11.18
N GLY A 309 -11.23 -2.63 -11.14
CA GLY A 309 -11.84 -3.70 -11.96
C GLY A 309 -11.58 -5.15 -11.49
N TYR A 310 -11.18 -5.29 -10.24
CA TYR A 310 -10.50 -6.47 -9.77
C TYR A 310 -11.47 -7.61 -9.38
N ARG A 311 -11.17 -8.89 -9.67
CA ARG A 311 -12.19 -9.97 -9.64
C ARG A 311 -11.99 -11.14 -8.69
N THR A 312 -10.91 -11.29 -7.91
CA THR A 312 -10.81 -12.51 -7.06
C THR A 312 -10.29 -12.23 -5.66
N GLY A 313 -11.10 -12.58 -4.65
CA GLY A 313 -10.77 -13.17 -3.32
C GLY A 313 -9.70 -12.55 -2.40
N ILE A 314 -8.97 -11.55 -2.85
CA ILE A 314 -7.80 -11.00 -2.18
C ILE A 314 -7.87 -9.49 -2.29
N GLY A 315 -7.62 -8.81 -1.16
CA GLY A 315 -7.73 -7.37 -1.05
C GLY A 315 -6.88 -6.59 -2.06
N GLY A 316 -7.33 -5.39 -2.39
CA GLY A 316 -6.63 -4.49 -3.30
C GLY A 316 -5.25 -4.04 -2.78
N ILE A 317 -5.02 -4.07 -1.47
CA ILE A 317 -3.77 -3.63 -0.83
C ILE A 317 -3.53 -4.43 0.46
N TYR A 318 -2.29 -4.89 0.68
CA TYR A 318 -1.82 -5.54 1.92
C TYR A 318 -1.04 -4.58 2.84
N ILE A 319 -1.21 -4.69 4.17
CA ILE A 319 -0.86 -3.64 5.12
C ILE A 319 0.46 -3.90 5.89
N GLY A 320 1.25 -2.82 5.98
CA GLY A 320 2.44 -2.60 6.81
C GLY A 320 3.08 -1.25 6.49
N VAL A 321 2.30 -0.31 5.94
CA VAL A 321 2.77 0.82 5.13
C VAL A 321 1.82 2.01 5.26
N THR A 322 2.28 3.21 4.88
CA THR A 322 1.50 4.46 4.91
C THR A 322 0.82 4.69 3.56
N PHE A 323 -0.48 5.02 3.55
CA PHE A 323 -1.26 5.24 2.32
C PHE A 323 -1.85 6.65 2.23
N HIS A 324 -1.69 7.30 1.08
CA HIS A 324 -2.23 8.64 0.82
C HIS A 324 -2.94 8.73 -0.54
N ASN A 325 -4.16 9.26 -0.57
CA ASN A 325 -4.88 9.51 -1.82
C ASN A 325 -4.97 8.29 -2.76
N ILE A 326 -5.24 7.12 -2.17
CA ILE A 326 -5.47 5.88 -2.90
C ILE A 326 -6.92 5.84 -3.36
N LYS A 327 -7.14 5.45 -4.61
CA LYS A 327 -8.48 5.30 -5.19
C LYS A 327 -8.70 3.85 -5.58
N ILE A 328 -9.69 3.17 -4.99
CA ILE A 328 -10.00 1.77 -5.24
C ILE A 328 -11.45 1.65 -5.71
N TYR A 329 -11.64 1.05 -6.90
CA TYR A 329 -12.94 0.92 -7.54
C TYR A 329 -13.24 -0.51 -7.98
N GLY A 330 -14.47 -0.97 -7.72
CA GLY A 330 -15.06 -2.09 -8.45
C GLY A 330 -14.40 -3.43 -8.17
N THR A 331 -14.10 -3.75 -6.91
CA THR A 331 -13.64 -5.10 -6.56
C THR A 331 -14.84 -6.05 -6.55
N GLY A 332 -14.77 -7.12 -7.34
CA GLY A 332 -15.93 -7.75 -7.98
C GLY A 332 -16.36 -9.10 -7.46
N THR A 333 -15.71 -9.66 -6.42
CA THR A 333 -16.19 -10.90 -5.78
C THR A 333 -16.68 -10.68 -4.35
N PRO A 334 -17.58 -11.55 -3.84
CA PRO A 334 -18.03 -11.57 -2.45
C PRO A 334 -16.92 -11.69 -1.41
N ASP A 335 -15.71 -12.05 -1.82
CA ASP A 335 -14.52 -12.15 -0.96
C ASP A 335 -13.48 -11.05 -1.28
N SER A 336 -13.84 -10.03 -2.04
CA SER A 336 -12.93 -8.94 -2.41
C SER A 336 -12.99 -7.75 -1.48
N TYR A 337 -11.85 -7.41 -0.92
CA TYR A 337 -11.65 -6.23 -0.08
C TYR A 337 -11.07 -5.07 -0.88
N GLY A 338 -11.46 -3.83 -0.58
CA GLY A 338 -10.73 -2.67 -1.08
C GLY A 338 -9.30 -2.66 -0.52
N ILE A 339 -9.18 -2.67 0.81
CA ILE A 339 -7.91 -2.80 1.54
C ILE A 339 -8.03 -3.97 2.50
N TRP A 340 -6.99 -4.81 2.59
CA TRP A 340 -6.95 -5.94 3.52
C TRP A 340 -5.64 -5.96 4.31
N SER A 341 -5.72 -6.00 5.64
CA SER A 341 -4.55 -6.27 6.50
C SER A 341 -4.48 -7.75 6.84
N SER A 342 -3.30 -8.36 6.68
CA SER A 342 -2.99 -9.71 7.18
C SER A 342 -1.59 -9.78 7.83
N GLY A 343 -1.49 -10.46 8.96
CA GLY A 343 -0.34 -11.11 9.59
C GLY A 343 0.63 -10.30 10.45
N LYS A 344 0.50 -8.98 10.60
CA LYS A 344 1.64 -8.15 11.06
C LYS A 344 1.37 -7.35 12.35
N LYS A 345 2.30 -7.47 13.31
CA LYS A 345 2.36 -6.60 14.51
C LYS A 345 2.81 -5.20 14.10
N ASN A 346 2.33 -4.16 14.79
CA ASN A 346 2.76 -2.77 14.62
C ASN A 346 2.52 -2.16 13.22
N SER A 347 1.59 -2.71 12.45
CA SER A 347 1.24 -2.12 11.15
C SER A 347 0.37 -0.88 11.35
N THR A 348 1.00 0.29 11.48
CA THR A 348 0.26 1.54 11.60
C THR A 348 -0.30 1.94 10.24
N LEU A 349 -1.57 1.61 10.05
CA LEU A 349 -2.30 2.05 8.88
C LEU A 349 -2.61 3.55 9.02
N PHE A 350 -1.85 4.42 8.36
CA PHE A 350 -2.24 5.83 8.19
C PHE A 350 -2.97 5.98 6.87
N GLN A 351 -4.24 6.34 6.92
CA GLN A 351 -5.01 6.70 5.72
C GLN A 351 -5.32 8.18 5.75
N PHE A 352 -4.99 8.87 4.66
CA PHE A 352 -5.45 10.23 4.41
C PHE A 352 -6.08 10.29 3.02
N LEU A 353 -7.36 10.70 2.97
CA LEU A 353 -8.07 11.05 1.73
C LEU A 353 -8.22 9.90 0.71
N ASN A 354 -8.32 8.64 1.18
CA ASN A 354 -8.56 7.50 0.30
C ASN A 354 -10.02 7.45 -0.19
N LEU A 355 -10.22 7.01 -1.42
CA LEU A 355 -11.54 6.85 -2.03
C LEU A 355 -11.76 5.37 -2.38
N ILE A 356 -12.56 4.68 -1.58
CA ILE A 356 -12.80 3.24 -1.70
C ILE A 356 -14.28 3.04 -2.03
N ILE A 357 -14.61 2.84 -3.31
CA ILE A 357 -16.01 2.83 -3.79
C ILE A 357 -16.32 1.53 -4.56
N SER A 358 -17.54 1.04 -4.39
CA SER A 358 -18.10 -0.09 -5.16
C SER A 358 -17.30 -1.37 -5.00
N ASN A 359 -16.86 -1.67 -3.78
CA ASN A 359 -16.27 -2.97 -3.44
C ASN A 359 -17.41 -3.92 -3.04
N VAL A 360 -17.41 -5.13 -3.60
CA VAL A 360 -18.51 -6.10 -3.42
C VAL A 360 -18.56 -6.65 -2.00
N ALA A 361 -17.43 -7.04 -1.42
CA ALA A 361 -17.37 -7.53 -0.04
C ALA A 361 -17.20 -6.38 0.94
N HIS A 362 -15.95 -5.91 1.10
CA HIS A 362 -15.63 -4.90 2.09
C HIS A 362 -14.80 -3.73 1.57
N GLY A 363 -15.00 -2.56 2.18
CA GLY A 363 -14.14 -1.41 1.93
C GLY A 363 -12.74 -1.65 2.47
N ILE A 364 -12.65 -1.84 3.79
CA ILE A 364 -11.40 -2.13 4.50
C ILE A 364 -11.66 -3.33 5.42
N SER A 365 -10.77 -4.32 5.40
CA SER A 365 -10.85 -5.49 6.28
C SER A 365 -9.53 -5.70 7.01
N PHE A 366 -9.64 -6.17 8.25
CA PHE A 366 -8.51 -6.63 9.04
C PHE A 366 -8.73 -8.12 9.31
N ASP A 367 -7.74 -8.94 9.00
CA ASP A 367 -7.80 -10.36 9.32
C ASP A 367 -7.90 -10.54 10.86
N PRO A 368 -8.89 -11.26 11.39
CA PRO A 368 -9.02 -11.49 12.83
C PRO A 368 -7.86 -12.30 13.44
N ALA A 369 -7.08 -13.03 12.64
CA ALA A 369 -5.85 -13.64 13.12
C ALA A 369 -4.75 -12.60 13.40
N ASP A 370 -4.94 -11.36 12.95
CA ASP A 370 -3.95 -10.31 13.08
C ASP A 370 -3.93 -9.68 14.45
N LYS A 371 -2.71 -9.51 14.94
CA LYS A 371 -2.40 -8.63 16.07
C LYS A 371 -2.16 -7.21 15.58
N ALA A 372 -2.98 -6.71 14.64
CA ALA A 372 -2.97 -5.29 14.31
C ALA A 372 -3.46 -4.53 15.54
N THR A 373 -2.51 -4.03 16.33
CA THR A 373 -2.79 -3.38 17.62
C THR A 373 -3.13 -1.91 17.47
N GLU A 374 -2.72 -1.27 16.37
CA GLU A 374 -2.85 0.17 16.16
C GLU A 374 -3.11 0.49 14.68
N GLY A 375 -4.04 1.38 14.41
CA GLY A 375 -4.32 1.86 13.06
C GLY A 375 -5.07 3.20 13.11
N LEU A 376 -4.82 4.08 12.13
CA LEU A 376 -5.42 5.40 12.06
C LEU A 376 -5.97 5.68 10.65
N ILE A 377 -7.27 5.52 10.51
CA ILE A 377 -7.98 5.80 9.25
C ILE A 377 -8.58 7.19 9.35
N ILE A 378 -8.05 8.16 8.60
CA ILE A 378 -8.53 9.56 8.61
C ILE A 378 -9.02 9.99 7.24
N GLY A 379 -10.25 10.49 7.18
CA GLY A 379 -10.77 11.13 5.97
C GLY A 379 -11.13 10.13 4.86
N GLY A 380 -11.48 10.67 3.71
CA GLY A 380 -11.84 9.85 2.54
C GLY A 380 -13.30 9.40 2.53
N LYS A 381 -13.62 8.50 1.60
CA LYS A 381 -14.98 7.95 1.45
C LYS A 381 -14.89 6.46 1.21
N ILE A 382 -15.62 5.70 2.03
CA ILE A 382 -15.81 4.26 1.87
C ILE A 382 -17.27 4.03 1.52
N SER A 383 -17.50 3.44 0.35
CA SER A 383 -18.82 3.08 -0.15
C SER A 383 -18.78 1.65 -0.66
N ALA A 384 -18.82 0.69 0.27
CA ALA A 384 -18.87 -0.75 0.00
C ALA A 384 -20.15 -1.35 0.58
N THR A 385 -20.51 -2.58 0.16
CA THR A 385 -21.67 -3.30 0.72
C THR A 385 -21.54 -3.45 2.23
N ASP A 386 -20.34 -3.79 2.69
CA ASP A 386 -19.94 -3.69 4.08
C ASP A 386 -18.67 -2.82 4.18
N PRO A 387 -18.71 -1.61 4.74
CA PRO A 387 -17.54 -0.75 4.79
C PRO A 387 -16.37 -1.36 5.60
N PHE A 388 -16.67 -2.20 6.61
CA PHE A 388 -15.67 -2.86 7.47
C PHE A 388 -16.15 -4.23 7.98
N SER A 389 -15.48 -5.31 7.55
CA SER A 389 -15.54 -6.58 8.29
C SER A 389 -14.41 -6.64 9.31
N ALA A 390 -14.77 -6.74 10.59
CA ALA A 390 -13.91 -7.32 11.60
C ALA A 390 -14.75 -8.38 12.33
N PRO A 391 -14.53 -9.69 12.09
CA PRO A 391 -15.14 -10.75 12.87
C PRO A 391 -14.52 -10.70 14.28
N GLY A 392 -15.05 -9.84 15.14
CA GLY A 392 -14.44 -9.45 16.41
C GLY A 392 -13.99 -7.99 16.33
N ALA A 393 -14.54 -7.14 17.20
CA ALA A 393 -14.17 -5.73 17.25
C ALA A 393 -12.63 -5.59 17.24
N PRO A 394 -12.06 -4.65 16.46
CA PRO A 394 -10.62 -4.47 16.41
C PRO A 394 -10.08 -4.33 17.83
N ALA A 395 -9.00 -5.05 18.14
CA ALA A 395 -8.38 -5.05 19.45
C ALA A 395 -7.91 -3.61 19.80
N GLY A 396 -8.76 -2.83 20.48
CA GLY A 396 -8.43 -1.62 21.25
C GLY A 396 -7.77 -0.40 20.57
N GLY A 397 -7.22 -0.48 19.36
CA GLY A 397 -6.34 0.59 18.84
C GLY A 397 -6.55 1.03 17.39
N ILE A 398 -7.57 0.55 16.69
CA ILE A 398 -7.94 1.11 15.37
C ILE A 398 -8.86 2.31 15.56
N VAL A 399 -8.39 3.49 15.16
CA VAL A 399 -9.10 4.76 15.23
C VAL A 399 -9.56 5.15 13.83
N ILE A 400 -10.87 5.28 13.64
CA ILE A 400 -11.48 5.70 12.37
C ILE A 400 -12.10 7.09 12.58
N LYS A 401 -11.61 8.10 11.85
CA LYS A 401 -12.02 9.50 11.99
C LYS A 401 -12.39 10.11 10.62
N ASN A 402 -13.47 10.86 10.56
CA ASN A 402 -13.89 11.65 9.38
C ASN A 402 -14.03 10.85 8.06
N VAL A 403 -14.42 9.57 8.12
CA VAL A 403 -14.61 8.74 6.92
C VAL A 403 -16.05 8.79 6.45
N VAL A 404 -16.31 9.34 5.26
CA VAL A 404 -17.65 9.43 4.68
C VAL A 404 -18.14 8.02 4.31
N GLY A 405 -19.36 7.67 4.73
CA GLY A 405 -19.99 6.37 4.46
C GLY A 405 -19.77 5.31 5.53
N TYR A 406 -19.07 5.66 6.63
CA TYR A 406 -18.95 4.80 7.80
C TYR A 406 -19.78 5.34 8.97
N SER A 407 -20.60 4.48 9.58
CA SER A 407 -21.48 4.82 10.71
C SER A 407 -20.71 4.96 12.04
N THR A 408 -19.48 5.48 12.02
CA THR A 408 -18.86 6.03 13.22
C THR A 408 -19.30 7.43 13.51
N GLU A 409 -20.00 8.11 12.60
CA GLU A 409 -20.32 9.51 12.87
C GLU A 409 -21.39 9.67 13.94
N ASN A 410 -22.24 8.68 14.22
CA ASN A 410 -23.27 8.80 15.24
C ASN A 410 -23.40 7.53 16.09
N PHE A 411 -23.67 7.69 17.38
CA PHE A 411 -24.10 6.60 18.24
C PHE A 411 -25.51 6.87 18.77
N LYS A 412 -26.24 5.81 19.09
CA LYS A 412 -27.56 5.87 19.73
C LYS A 412 -27.76 4.66 20.62
N SER A 413 -28.11 4.91 21.88
CA SER A 413 -28.52 3.93 22.87
C SER A 413 -29.87 4.36 23.44
N THR A 414 -30.82 3.46 23.58
CA THR A 414 -32.17 3.80 24.06
C THR A 414 -32.62 2.86 25.16
N GLY A 415 -33.29 3.40 26.18
CA GLY A 415 -33.92 2.64 27.25
C GLY A 415 -32.95 1.86 28.12
N LEU A 416 -31.69 2.31 28.26
CA LEU A 416 -30.71 1.62 29.08
C LEU A 416 -31.06 1.76 30.57
N GLY A 417 -31.38 0.65 31.23
CA GLY A 417 -31.68 0.63 32.66
C GLY A 417 -30.45 0.95 33.51
N VAL A 418 -30.62 1.82 34.50
CA VAL A 418 -29.56 2.25 35.42
C VAL A 418 -29.82 1.69 36.81
N SER A 419 -28.84 0.99 37.37
CA SER A 419 -28.90 0.47 38.74
C SER A 419 -28.91 1.64 39.75
N ILE A 420 -29.90 1.64 40.64
CA ILE A 420 -30.03 2.64 41.70
C ILE A 420 -29.52 2.03 43.02
N GLY A 421 -28.47 2.60 43.59
CA GLY A 421 -28.01 2.25 44.92
C GLY A 421 -28.83 2.95 46.01
N THR A 422 -28.74 2.46 47.25
CA THR A 422 -29.55 2.96 48.38
C THR A 422 -28.69 3.66 49.43
N SER A 423 -29.34 4.37 50.35
CA SER A 423 -28.69 5.09 51.47
C SER A 423 -27.58 6.03 51.01
N GLY A 424 -27.81 6.74 49.89
CA GLY A 424 -26.88 7.72 49.32
C GLY A 424 -25.71 7.11 48.55
N SER A 425 -25.64 5.79 48.41
CA SER A 425 -24.59 5.09 47.66
C SER A 425 -25.01 4.84 46.21
N TYR A 426 -24.08 4.95 45.28
CA TYR A 426 -24.32 4.67 43.85
C TYR A 426 -24.46 3.16 43.59
N GLY A 427 -25.38 2.82 42.69
CA GLY A 427 -25.48 1.47 42.12
C GLY A 427 -24.36 1.20 41.13
N SER A 428 -24.44 0.03 40.48
CA SER A 428 -23.47 -0.35 39.44
C SER A 428 -23.57 0.55 38.19
N ALA A 429 -22.43 0.82 37.55
CA ALA A 429 -22.36 1.67 36.37
C ALA A 429 -23.02 1.00 35.16
N THR A 430 -23.87 1.75 34.46
CA THR A 430 -24.32 1.40 33.10
C THR A 430 -23.44 2.12 32.09
N SER A 431 -22.73 1.36 31.25
CA SER A 431 -21.75 1.91 30.31
C SER A 431 -22.34 2.13 28.92
N ILE A 432 -22.07 3.28 28.32
CA ILE A 432 -22.38 3.59 26.93
C ILE A 432 -21.06 3.85 26.19
N THR A 433 -20.80 3.06 25.15
CA THR A 433 -19.68 3.23 24.22
C THR A 433 -20.20 3.53 22.81
N SER A 434 -19.38 4.20 22.00
CA SER A 434 -19.61 4.27 20.56
C SER A 434 -18.82 3.17 19.83
N LEU A 435 -19.21 2.88 18.59
CA LEU A 435 -18.46 1.96 17.72
C LEU A 435 -17.10 2.54 17.28
N SER A 436 -16.93 3.87 17.29
CA SER A 436 -15.65 4.52 16.97
C SER A 436 -14.64 4.48 18.13
N GLY A 437 -15.10 4.15 19.34
CA GLY A 437 -14.32 4.29 20.57
C GLY A 437 -14.16 5.75 21.05
N ILE A 438 -14.82 6.72 20.40
CA ILE A 438 -14.84 8.13 20.77
C ILE A 438 -16.29 8.62 20.80
N ILE A 439 -16.65 9.44 21.79
CA ILE A 439 -17.95 10.09 21.91
C ILE A 439 -17.72 11.60 21.84
N SER A 440 -18.30 12.24 20.83
CA SER A 440 -18.27 13.68 20.62
C SER A 440 -19.68 14.25 20.73
N TYR A 441 -19.86 15.34 21.48
CA TYR A 441 -21.18 15.97 21.68
C TYR A 441 -22.28 14.99 22.14
N PRO A 442 -22.11 14.32 23.29
CA PRO A 442 -23.15 13.43 23.80
C PRO A 442 -24.41 14.22 24.14
N ARG A 443 -25.57 13.64 23.83
CA ARG A 443 -26.91 14.10 24.23
C ARG A 443 -27.53 13.00 25.05
N VAL A 444 -27.81 13.28 26.32
CA VAL A 444 -28.28 12.28 27.28
C VAL A 444 -29.64 12.71 27.84
N LYS A 445 -30.62 11.83 27.75
CA LYS A 445 -31.92 11.95 28.40
C LYS A 445 -31.99 10.96 29.55
N ILE A 446 -32.31 11.47 30.73
CA ILE A 446 -32.55 10.68 31.92
C ILE A 446 -34.06 10.61 32.12
N THR A 447 -34.60 9.40 32.35
CA THR A 447 -36.02 9.19 32.63
C THR A 447 -36.16 8.45 33.95
N TRP A 448 -36.83 9.10 34.91
CA TRP A 448 -37.22 8.52 36.19
C TRP A 448 -38.66 8.02 36.11
N GLY A 449 -38.86 6.74 36.37
CA GLY A 449 -40.16 6.08 36.46
C GLY A 449 -40.40 5.46 37.85
N GLY A 450 -41.42 4.61 37.97
CA GLY A 450 -41.74 3.95 39.24
C GLY A 450 -42.48 4.87 40.23
N THR A 451 -42.35 4.58 41.52
CA THR A 451 -42.99 5.36 42.61
C THR A 451 -41.94 5.91 43.56
N PHE A 452 -41.95 7.23 43.77
CA PHE A 452 -41.10 7.91 44.73
C PHE A 452 -41.70 7.80 46.14
N GLY A 453 -40.89 7.39 47.11
CA GLY A 453 -41.23 7.47 48.52
C GLY A 453 -41.29 8.92 49.03
N THR A 454 -41.94 9.13 50.18
CA THR A 454 -41.98 10.46 50.82
C THR A 454 -40.58 10.94 51.16
N GLY A 455 -40.20 12.11 50.62
CA GLY A 455 -38.86 12.68 50.81
C GLY A 455 -37.75 11.96 50.02
N GLU A 456 -38.11 11.05 49.11
CA GLU A 456 -37.15 10.38 48.25
C GLU A 456 -36.57 11.35 47.21
N THR A 457 -35.25 11.35 47.09
CA THR A 457 -34.51 12.02 46.04
C THR A 457 -33.64 11.00 45.34
N VAL A 458 -33.84 10.84 44.04
CA VAL A 458 -33.03 9.96 43.20
C VAL A 458 -32.09 10.81 42.36
N THR A 459 -30.79 10.59 42.53
CA THR A 459 -29.71 11.29 41.82
C THR A 459 -29.07 10.37 40.80
N VAL A 460 -28.88 10.88 39.58
CA VAL A 460 -28.20 10.21 38.48
C VAL A 460 -26.91 10.97 38.17
N LYS A 461 -25.78 10.25 38.19
CA LYS A 461 -24.47 10.76 37.77
C LYS A 461 -24.18 10.29 36.35
N VAL A 462 -23.92 11.23 35.45
CA VAL A 462 -23.41 10.98 34.09
C VAL A 462 -21.93 11.32 34.09
N GLU A 463 -21.07 10.33 33.96
CA GLU A 463 -19.61 10.45 34.03
C GLU A 463 -18.98 10.17 32.68
N ALA A 464 -18.30 11.16 32.11
CA ALA A 464 -17.45 11.00 30.94
C ALA A 464 -16.11 10.41 31.37
N VAL A 465 -15.71 9.30 30.74
CA VAL A 465 -14.39 8.69 30.89
C VAL A 465 -13.55 9.04 29.67
N TYR A 466 -12.39 9.65 29.89
CA TYR A 466 -11.49 10.07 28.82
C TYR A 466 -10.46 8.98 28.49
N ARG A 467 -9.85 9.08 27.29
CA ARG A 467 -8.81 8.16 26.82
C ARG A 467 -7.59 8.06 27.77
N ASP A 468 -7.27 9.13 28.49
CA ASP A 468 -6.18 9.17 29.48
C ASP A 468 -6.57 8.58 30.85
N GLY A 469 -7.78 8.03 30.98
CA GLY A 469 -8.32 7.45 32.21
C GLY A 469 -8.90 8.46 33.19
N THR A 470 -8.76 9.77 32.97
CA THR A 470 -9.40 10.79 33.81
C THR A 470 -10.90 10.88 33.54
N THR A 471 -11.66 11.56 34.41
CA THR A 471 -13.12 11.67 34.28
C THR A 471 -13.63 13.09 34.56
N ALA A 472 -14.83 13.39 34.05
CA ALA A 472 -15.67 14.53 34.46
C ALA A 472 -17.11 14.05 34.60
N TYR A 473 -17.94 14.72 35.40
CA TYR A 473 -19.32 14.27 35.61
C TYR A 473 -20.30 15.41 35.90
N VAL A 474 -21.58 15.12 35.64
CA VAL A 474 -22.72 15.92 36.09
C VAL A 474 -23.67 15.06 36.90
N GLU A 475 -24.32 15.65 37.90
CA GLU A 475 -25.37 15.01 38.68
C GLU A 475 -26.71 15.70 38.45
N LYS A 476 -27.78 14.92 38.28
CA LYS A 476 -29.16 15.40 38.19
C LYS A 476 -30.03 14.63 39.16
N SER A 477 -30.93 15.34 39.84
CA SER A 477 -31.80 14.76 40.85
C SER A 477 -33.27 14.98 40.51
N ALA A 478 -34.11 14.04 40.91
CA ALA A 478 -35.56 14.14 40.82
C ALA A 478 -36.21 13.66 42.12
N THR A 479 -37.39 14.21 42.41
CA THR A 479 -38.27 13.82 43.53
C THR A 479 -39.65 13.35 43.05
N ALA A 480 -39.82 13.22 41.74
CA ALA A 480 -41.03 12.76 41.06
C ALA A 480 -40.67 12.11 39.72
N VAL A 481 -41.61 11.36 39.15
CA VAL A 481 -41.45 10.80 37.80
C VAL A 481 -41.31 11.90 36.76
N GLY A 482 -40.53 11.64 35.72
CA GLY A 482 -40.30 12.62 34.67
C GLY A 482 -39.07 12.30 33.82
N SER A 483 -38.77 13.18 32.88
CA SER A 483 -37.56 13.07 32.08
C SER A 483 -36.87 14.40 31.92
N LEU A 484 -35.54 14.37 31.85
CA LEU A 484 -34.69 15.53 31.70
C LEU A 484 -33.64 15.25 30.63
N TRP A 485 -33.51 16.16 29.67
CA TRP A 485 -32.32 16.24 28.84
C TRP A 485 -31.24 17.02 29.56
N LEU A 486 -30.00 16.53 29.54
CA LEU A 486 -28.86 17.35 29.95
C LEU A 486 -28.81 18.64 29.11
N THR A 487 -28.57 19.76 29.78
CA THR A 487 -28.47 21.08 29.11
C THR A 487 -27.16 21.21 28.35
N ASP A 488 -27.03 22.23 27.50
CA ASP A 488 -25.76 22.50 26.82
C ASP A 488 -24.61 22.77 27.81
N ASP A 489 -24.89 23.43 28.94
CA ASP A 489 -23.91 23.66 30.00
C ASP A 489 -23.46 22.35 30.67
N ASP A 490 -24.41 21.42 30.89
CA ASP A 490 -24.08 20.09 31.41
C ASP A 490 -23.17 19.35 30.43
N ILE A 491 -23.51 19.36 29.13
CA ILE A 491 -22.69 18.71 28.10
C ILE A 491 -21.32 19.38 28.00
N MET A 492 -21.24 20.70 28.08
CA MET A 492 -19.97 21.43 28.06
C MET A 492 -19.08 21.06 29.24
N SER A 493 -19.65 20.80 30.42
CA SER A 493 -18.88 20.34 31.59
C SER A 493 -18.35 18.89 31.46
N LEU A 494 -18.95 18.09 30.56
CA LEU A 494 -18.48 16.75 30.22
C LEU A 494 -17.41 16.75 29.11
N ILE A 495 -17.19 17.87 28.43
CA ILE A 495 -16.21 18.00 27.34
C ILE A 495 -14.99 18.76 27.85
N THR A 496 -13.84 18.11 27.92
CA THR A 496 -12.57 18.73 28.31
C THR A 496 -11.69 18.96 27.09
N GLN A 497 -11.08 20.15 26.98
CA GLN A 497 -10.19 20.48 25.88
C GLN A 497 -9.03 19.46 25.76
N GLY A 498 -8.82 18.94 24.56
CA GLY A 498 -7.75 17.99 24.25
C GLY A 498 -7.99 16.56 24.75
N LYS A 499 -9.20 16.23 25.23
CA LYS A 499 -9.54 14.89 25.73
C LYS A 499 -10.68 14.28 24.94
N ASP A 500 -10.46 13.07 24.42
CA ASP A 500 -11.49 12.26 23.78
C ASP A 500 -12.27 11.48 24.86
N ILE A 501 -13.60 11.64 24.91
CA ILE A 501 -14.47 10.78 25.72
C ILE A 501 -14.52 9.40 25.05
N VAL A 502 -14.15 8.33 25.76
CA VAL A 502 -14.19 6.96 25.22
C VAL A 502 -15.41 6.18 25.69
N ARG A 503 -16.04 6.62 26.79
CA ARG A 503 -17.22 5.99 27.38
C ARG A 503 -17.99 6.95 28.27
N LEU A 504 -19.31 6.78 28.37
CA LEU A 504 -20.13 7.38 29.42
C LEU A 504 -20.51 6.30 30.44
N ASN A 505 -20.24 6.54 31.72
CA ASN A 505 -20.73 5.74 32.83
C ASN A 505 -21.92 6.43 33.49
N ILE A 506 -23.03 5.72 33.61
CA ILE A 506 -24.24 6.23 34.26
C ILE A 506 -24.48 5.50 35.57
N TYR A 507 -24.67 6.25 36.65
CA TYR A 507 -24.91 5.71 37.99
C TYR A 507 -26.19 6.32 38.58
N GLY A 508 -26.95 5.54 39.36
CA GLY A 508 -28.09 6.03 40.13
C GLY A 508 -27.90 5.83 41.63
N LYS A 509 -28.38 6.75 42.47
CA LYS A 509 -28.50 6.59 43.93
C LYS A 509 -29.82 7.18 44.42
N THR A 510 -30.37 6.63 45.50
CA THR A 510 -31.45 7.23 46.28
C THR A 510 -30.94 7.59 47.69
N ASN A 511 -31.50 8.64 48.30
CA ASN A 511 -31.24 8.96 49.71
C ASN A 511 -31.92 7.98 50.69
N LEU A 512 -32.87 7.16 50.24
CA LEU A 512 -33.60 6.20 51.07
C LEU A 512 -32.91 4.82 51.14
N PRO A 513 -33.16 4.01 52.20
CA PRO A 513 -32.59 2.67 52.33
C PRO A 513 -33.14 1.65 51.32
N SER A 514 -34.25 1.96 50.65
CA SER A 514 -34.83 1.19 49.55
C SER A 514 -35.58 2.13 48.59
N THR A 515 -35.80 1.69 47.36
CA THR A 515 -36.52 2.48 46.34
C THR A 515 -37.35 1.59 45.43
N SER A 516 -38.48 2.13 44.94
CA SER A 516 -39.26 1.55 43.82
C SER A 516 -39.15 2.41 42.56
N VAL A 517 -38.27 3.40 42.56
CA VAL A 517 -37.97 4.23 41.39
C VAL A 517 -37.17 3.39 40.39
N THR A 518 -37.40 3.65 39.11
CA THR A 518 -36.58 3.11 38.02
C THR A 518 -35.93 4.25 37.28
N VAL A 519 -34.72 4.06 36.78
CA VAL A 519 -34.02 5.02 35.93
C VAL A 519 -33.67 4.35 34.61
N THR A 520 -34.01 5.01 33.51
CA THR A 520 -33.55 4.64 32.17
C THR A 520 -32.86 5.83 31.51
N VAL A 521 -31.93 5.54 30.60
CA VAL A 521 -31.22 6.56 29.84
C VAL A 521 -31.30 6.29 28.34
N ASP A 522 -31.61 7.35 27.60
CA ASP A 522 -31.36 7.43 26.17
C ASP A 522 -30.14 8.32 25.94
N ALA A 523 -29.24 7.91 25.05
CA ALA A 523 -28.11 8.71 24.64
C ALA A 523 -27.93 8.68 23.13
N TYR A 524 -27.61 9.81 22.52
CA TYR A 524 -27.13 9.86 21.15
C TYR A 524 -26.07 10.94 21.03
N GLY A 525 -25.32 10.95 19.95
CA GLY A 525 -24.32 11.99 19.71
C GLY A 525 -23.44 11.64 18.54
N LYS A 526 -22.43 12.48 18.30
CA LYS A 526 -21.42 12.20 17.30
C LYS A 526 -20.43 11.17 17.87
N ALA A 527 -19.90 10.29 17.03
CA ALA A 527 -18.87 9.34 17.43
C ALA A 527 -17.55 9.56 16.66
#